data_AF-V9KWD3-F1
#
_entry.id   AF-V9KWD3-F1
#
_cell.length_a   1.000
_cell.length_b   1.000
_cell.length_c   1.000
_cell.angle_alpha   90.00
_cell.angle_beta   90.00
_cell.angle_gamma   90.00
#
_symmetry.space_group_name_H-M   'P 1'
#
loop_
_entity.id
_entity.type
_entity.pdbx_description
1 polymer ?
#
loop_
_entity_poly.entity_id
_entity_poly.type
_entity_poly.pdbx_seq_one_letter_code
_entity_poly.pdbx_strand_id
1 'polypeptide(L)'
;VACSEGLKAASSLLQLGGPGDSCHPLPHSPISWGLLNHCYNGTNFFTGEIGVRLDYIALHKKGGGSSYHILEQEMDTVQQILELFPNFKPIPIYNDEADPLVGWSIPKTWRADVTYAAIVAKVIAQHQNLLMANPLNFNFALLSNDNAFLNYYPNYFTQRTLNARFQMNNTKPPHVQMVRKPVLTVMGLLALLGEKQLAVEILLSGQAVDWNSTLGALASSHMPLNSDTSDSWQSTVLIYNSDDNQTSSNISLVTVNLTNFPIQSELVYVIYHLDNKDTNPYQQWKNLGSPVFPTVEQFCSIRGMEDPVIEGPIPFPLEGNLTLKLQLPVPSVYLLHICAKPYEPPKQTTGVRFIPLTLGQVAVLWDDGCVNSKCLKTFEVEFSVDGDVYKRINSRATIFTVFIHSPLNKKKERSQVSGFYRVRAVDYWGKTGGYSNPVKYIE
;
A
#
# COMPACT_ATOMS: atom_id res chain seq x y z
N VAL A 1 -0.27 34.05 4.36
CA VAL A 1 0.80 34.77 5.10
C VAL A 1 0.86 34.42 6.58
N ALA A 2 -0.22 34.56 7.36
CA ALA A 2 -0.18 34.29 8.81
C ALA A 2 0.35 32.90 9.19
N CYS A 3 -0.05 31.85 8.46
CA CYS A 3 0.50 30.49 8.66
C CYS A 3 2.01 30.44 8.42
N SER A 4 2.51 31.15 7.39
CA SER A 4 3.94 31.16 7.04
C SER A 4 4.77 31.80 8.14
N GLU A 5 4.40 33.01 8.58
CA GLU A 5 5.13 33.71 9.65
C GLU A 5 4.96 33.04 11.01
N GLY A 6 3.78 32.46 11.29
CA GLY A 6 3.56 31.69 12.51
C GLY A 6 4.46 30.46 12.60
N LEU A 7 4.57 29.69 11.53
CA LEU A 7 5.49 28.54 11.47
C LEU A 7 6.94 28.98 11.52
N LYS A 8 7.32 30.03 10.79
CA LYS A 8 8.67 30.59 10.79
C LYS A 8 9.09 31.09 12.19
N ALA A 9 8.17 31.71 12.93
CA ALA A 9 8.40 32.14 14.31
C ALA A 9 8.60 30.96 15.27
N ALA A 10 7.95 29.82 15.02
CA ALA A 10 8.15 28.61 15.80
C ALA A 10 9.48 27.91 15.44
N SER A 11 9.75 27.71 14.14
CA SER A 11 11.01 27.15 13.63
C SER A 11 11.10 27.30 12.10
N SER A 12 12.27 27.70 11.61
CA SER A 12 12.56 27.78 10.17
C SER A 12 12.64 26.41 9.48
N LEU A 13 12.66 25.30 10.22
CA LEU A 13 12.70 23.94 9.67
C LEU A 13 11.33 23.39 9.28
N LEU A 14 10.23 23.99 9.75
CA LEU A 14 8.88 23.54 9.43
C LEU A 14 8.56 23.88 7.97
N GLN A 15 7.90 22.99 7.23
CA GLN A 15 7.53 23.21 5.84
C GLN A 15 6.06 23.65 5.72
N LEU A 16 5.76 24.49 4.73
CA LEU A 16 4.42 24.95 4.39
C LEU A 16 4.23 25.04 2.87
N GLY A 17 3.13 24.47 2.40
CA GLY A 17 2.72 24.53 0.99
C GLY A 17 1.20 24.64 0.84
N GLY A 18 0.75 24.64 -0.41
CA GLY A 18 -0.65 24.78 -0.80
C GLY A 18 -0.78 24.96 -2.33
N PRO A 19 -1.98 25.25 -2.86
CA PRO A 19 -3.23 25.50 -2.15
C PRO A 19 -4.00 24.25 -1.70
N GLY A 20 -3.73 23.07 -2.27
CA GLY A 20 -4.56 21.87 -2.06
C GLY A 20 -5.92 22.00 -2.77
N ASP A 21 -5.90 22.26 -4.08
CA ASP A 21 -7.10 22.44 -4.90
C ASP A 21 -6.83 22.00 -6.35
N SER A 22 -7.88 21.87 -7.16
CA SER A 22 -7.82 21.44 -8.56
C SER A 22 -7.01 22.37 -9.45
N CYS A 23 -6.84 23.64 -9.08
CA CYS A 23 -6.14 24.65 -9.89
C CYS A 23 -6.62 24.66 -11.37
N HIS A 24 -7.93 24.70 -11.57
CA HIS A 24 -8.51 24.79 -12.91
C HIS A 24 -8.01 26.05 -13.63
N PRO A 25 -7.90 26.03 -14.98
CA PRO A 25 -7.46 27.20 -15.75
C PRO A 25 -8.21 28.47 -15.36
N LEU A 26 -7.53 29.62 -15.44
CA LEU A 26 -8.14 30.92 -15.16
C LEU A 26 -9.39 31.12 -16.03
N PRO A 27 -10.48 31.71 -15.48
CA PRO A 27 -10.58 32.33 -14.16
C PRO A 27 -11.11 31.42 -13.04
N HIS A 28 -11.18 30.09 -13.22
CA HIS A 28 -12.00 29.21 -12.38
C HIS A 28 -11.48 28.95 -10.96
N SER A 29 -10.17 28.86 -10.76
CA SER A 29 -9.56 28.66 -9.42
C SER A 29 -8.83 29.91 -8.93
N PRO A 30 -9.53 31.02 -8.66
CA PRO A 30 -8.91 32.32 -8.38
C PRO A 30 -8.07 32.31 -7.10
N ILE A 31 -8.44 31.51 -6.10
CA ILE A 31 -7.68 31.38 -4.85
C ILE A 31 -6.35 30.66 -5.09
N SER A 32 -6.36 29.58 -5.88
CA SER A 32 -5.16 28.82 -6.23
C SER A 32 -4.14 29.69 -6.97
N TRP A 33 -4.56 30.31 -8.07
CA TRP A 33 -3.69 31.17 -8.87
C TRP A 33 -3.31 32.45 -8.12
N GLY A 34 -4.23 32.99 -7.33
CA GLY A 34 -3.97 34.13 -6.46
C GLY A 34 -2.91 33.84 -5.39
N LEU A 35 -2.93 32.65 -4.78
CA LEU A 35 -1.91 32.22 -3.82
C LEU A 35 -0.54 32.10 -4.50
N LEU A 36 -0.46 31.41 -5.65
CA LEU A 36 0.80 31.26 -6.38
C LEU A 36 1.38 32.62 -6.77
N ASN A 37 0.57 33.52 -7.33
CA ASN A 37 0.99 34.87 -7.66
C ASN A 37 1.38 35.69 -6.41
N HIS A 38 0.66 35.53 -5.30
CA HIS A 38 0.97 36.22 -4.05
C HIS A 38 2.31 35.74 -3.46
N CYS A 39 2.58 34.44 -3.47
CA CYS A 39 3.87 33.91 -3.04
C CYS A 39 5.02 34.34 -3.97
N TYR A 40 4.74 34.50 -5.26
CA TYR A 40 5.75 34.87 -6.25
C TYR A 40 6.07 36.38 -6.28
N ASN A 41 5.03 37.24 -6.33
CA ASN A 41 5.14 38.69 -6.53
C ASN A 41 4.42 39.53 -5.46
N GLY A 42 3.63 38.91 -4.59
CA GLY A 42 2.81 39.63 -3.61
C GLY A 42 3.61 40.16 -2.43
N THR A 43 2.99 41.03 -1.64
CA THR A 43 3.61 41.60 -0.44
C THR A 43 3.23 40.80 0.80
N ASN A 44 4.22 40.35 1.57
CA ASN A 44 4.02 39.72 2.86
C ASN A 44 3.30 40.70 3.81
N PHE A 45 2.13 40.29 4.31
CA PHE A 45 1.29 41.10 5.20
C PHE A 45 2.00 41.59 6.47
N PHE A 46 2.91 40.80 7.05
CA PHE A 46 3.56 41.14 8.32
C PHE A 46 4.88 41.88 8.12
N THR A 47 5.69 41.44 7.15
CA THR A 47 7.06 41.98 6.96
C THR A 47 7.13 43.08 5.90
N GLY A 48 6.14 43.18 5.02
CA GLY A 48 6.18 44.07 3.86
C GLY A 48 7.14 43.62 2.75
N GLU A 49 7.83 42.49 2.91
CA GLU A 49 8.73 41.93 1.89
C GLU A 49 7.96 41.46 0.66
N ILE A 50 8.60 41.49 -0.51
CA ILE A 50 8.03 40.93 -1.74
C ILE A 50 8.33 39.43 -1.80
N GLY A 51 7.29 38.66 -2.12
CA GLY A 51 7.28 37.22 -2.09
C GLY A 51 6.95 36.67 -0.71
N VAL A 52 6.37 35.47 -0.70
CA VAL A 52 6.11 34.71 0.52
C VAL A 52 6.59 33.30 0.28
N ARG A 53 7.24 32.72 1.29
CA ARG A 53 7.70 31.32 1.29
C ARG A 53 6.59 30.37 0.82
N LEU A 54 6.98 29.46 -0.07
CA LEU A 54 6.18 28.32 -0.54
C LEU A 54 7.10 27.12 -0.70
N ASP A 55 7.03 26.15 0.22
CA ASP A 55 7.98 25.03 0.28
C ASP A 55 7.56 23.85 -0.62
N TYR A 56 6.27 23.76 -0.98
CA TYR A 56 5.72 22.83 -1.98
C TYR A 56 4.41 23.39 -2.57
N ILE A 57 4.02 22.90 -3.75
CA ILE A 57 2.74 23.19 -4.40
C ILE A 57 1.88 21.94 -4.38
N ALA A 58 0.71 22.01 -3.75
CA ALA A 58 -0.25 20.91 -3.67
C ALA A 58 -1.44 21.11 -4.61
N LEU A 59 -1.70 20.11 -5.44
CA LEU A 59 -2.77 20.07 -6.45
C LEU A 59 -3.69 18.88 -6.18
N HIS A 60 -4.98 18.98 -6.49
CA HIS A 60 -5.90 17.83 -6.44
C HIS A 60 -6.32 17.44 -7.85
N LYS A 61 -5.68 16.44 -8.46
CA LYS A 61 -6.07 15.91 -9.78
C LYS A 61 -6.60 14.49 -9.66
N LYS A 62 -7.83 14.28 -10.12
CA LYS A 62 -8.53 12.99 -10.04
C LYS A 62 -8.85 12.46 -11.43
N GLY A 63 -8.93 11.16 -11.56
CA GLY A 63 -8.91 10.49 -12.87
C GLY A 63 -10.20 10.52 -13.69
N GLY A 64 -11.34 10.94 -13.12
CA GLY A 64 -12.63 10.83 -13.80
C GLY A 64 -13.02 9.39 -14.15
N GLY A 65 -12.41 8.40 -13.51
CA GLY A 65 -12.51 6.98 -13.82
C GLY A 65 -11.35 6.40 -14.64
N SER A 66 -10.46 7.25 -15.17
CA SER A 66 -9.25 6.88 -15.92
C SER A 66 -7.98 7.05 -15.08
N SER A 67 -7.06 6.09 -15.13
CA SER A 67 -5.77 6.18 -14.42
C SER A 67 -4.86 7.24 -15.03
N TYR A 68 -4.67 7.19 -16.34
CA TYR A 68 -3.74 8.05 -17.07
C TYR A 68 -4.16 9.53 -17.03
N HIS A 69 -5.47 9.78 -16.97
CA HIS A 69 -6.02 11.14 -16.93
C HIS A 69 -5.60 11.93 -15.68
N ILE A 70 -5.17 11.26 -14.60
CA ILE A 70 -4.59 11.94 -13.44
C ILE A 70 -3.30 12.65 -13.85
N LEU A 71 -2.38 11.91 -14.48
CA LEU A 71 -1.07 12.39 -14.89
C LEU A 71 -1.17 13.47 -15.98
N GLU A 72 -2.08 13.31 -16.95
CA GLU A 72 -2.31 14.33 -17.99
C GLU A 72 -2.69 15.68 -17.37
N GLN A 73 -3.66 15.68 -16.44
CA GLN A 73 -4.10 16.90 -15.79
C GLN A 73 -3.01 17.54 -14.92
N GLU A 74 -2.19 16.74 -14.25
CA GLU A 74 -1.04 17.23 -13.48
C GLU A 74 -0.03 17.93 -14.39
N MET A 75 0.38 17.28 -15.48
CA MET A 75 1.32 17.82 -16.46
C MET A 75 0.83 19.15 -17.03
N ASP A 76 -0.43 19.20 -17.49
CA ASP A 76 -1.04 20.42 -18.05
C ASP A 76 -1.07 21.57 -17.05
N THR A 77 -1.35 21.26 -15.78
CA THR A 77 -1.47 22.29 -14.73
C THR A 77 -0.11 22.78 -14.29
N VAL A 78 0.87 21.88 -14.11
CA VAL A 78 2.22 22.27 -13.72
C VAL A 78 2.90 23.04 -14.85
N GLN A 79 2.68 22.68 -16.12
CA GLN A 79 3.18 23.45 -17.25
C GLN A 79 2.67 24.91 -17.19
N GLN A 80 1.38 25.13 -16.98
CA GLN A 80 0.82 26.48 -16.83
C GLN A 80 1.42 27.23 -15.62
N ILE A 81 1.63 26.53 -14.50
CA ILE A 81 2.30 27.12 -13.32
C ILE A 81 3.70 27.59 -13.67
N LEU A 82 4.50 26.78 -14.37
CA LEU A 82 5.87 27.12 -14.71
C LEU A 82 5.99 28.19 -15.80
N GLU A 83 5.01 28.29 -16.69
CA GLU A 83 4.91 29.37 -17.67
C GLU A 83 4.65 30.72 -16.99
N LEU A 84 3.81 30.75 -15.96
CA LEU A 84 3.48 31.98 -15.21
C LEU A 84 4.49 32.31 -14.10
N PHE A 85 5.07 31.29 -13.46
CA PHE A 85 5.90 31.39 -12.27
C PHE A 85 7.19 30.56 -12.42
N PRO A 86 8.11 30.93 -13.33
CA PRO A 86 9.26 30.09 -13.70
C PRO A 86 10.19 29.76 -12.53
N ASN A 87 10.31 30.64 -11.53
CA ASN A 87 11.12 30.38 -10.33
C ASN A 87 10.54 29.29 -9.40
N PHE A 88 9.33 28.79 -9.66
CA PHE A 88 8.76 27.64 -8.95
C PHE A 88 9.20 26.29 -9.51
N LYS A 89 10.00 26.25 -10.59
CA LYS A 89 10.56 25.01 -11.15
C LYS A 89 11.17 24.02 -10.13
N PRO A 90 11.98 24.44 -9.14
CA PRO A 90 12.55 23.51 -8.16
C PRO A 90 11.57 23.12 -7.04
N ILE A 91 10.44 23.82 -6.89
CA ILE A 91 9.49 23.59 -5.80
C ILE A 91 8.81 22.22 -6.00
N PRO A 92 8.80 21.35 -4.98
CA PRO A 92 8.10 20.08 -5.03
C PRO A 92 6.62 20.23 -5.38
N ILE A 93 6.13 19.41 -6.31
CA ILE A 93 4.72 19.27 -6.67
C ILE A 93 4.14 18.03 -5.98
N TYR A 94 3.03 18.22 -5.29
CA TYR A 94 2.25 17.15 -4.67
C TYR A 94 0.90 17.01 -5.39
N ASN A 95 0.45 15.78 -5.57
CA ASN A 95 -0.96 15.48 -5.70
C ASN A 95 -1.42 14.69 -4.47
N ASP A 96 -1.88 15.42 -3.46
CA ASP A 96 -2.29 14.87 -2.16
C ASP A 96 -3.73 14.33 -2.13
N GLU A 97 -4.44 14.35 -3.26
CA GLU A 97 -5.70 13.63 -3.46
C GLU A 97 -5.85 13.03 -4.89
N ALA A 98 -4.88 12.22 -5.30
CA ALA A 98 -4.71 11.60 -6.62
C ALA A 98 -5.63 10.39 -6.89
N ASP A 99 -6.93 10.57 -6.70
CA ASP A 99 -7.86 9.45 -6.71
C ASP A 99 -8.38 9.10 -8.11
N PRO A 100 -8.71 7.82 -8.39
CA PRO A 100 -9.31 7.45 -9.67
C PRO A 100 -10.64 8.14 -9.97
N LEU A 101 -11.44 8.43 -8.94
CA LEU A 101 -12.74 9.08 -9.08
C LEU A 101 -13.08 9.90 -7.82
N VAL A 102 -13.62 11.11 -8.05
CA VAL A 102 -14.14 12.01 -7.00
C VAL A 102 -15.32 11.40 -6.23
N GLY A 103 -15.59 11.92 -5.03
CA GLY A 103 -16.70 11.50 -4.19
C GLY A 103 -16.45 10.14 -3.52
N TRP A 104 -15.67 10.14 -2.44
CA TRP A 104 -15.25 8.92 -1.74
C TRP A 104 -16.41 8.05 -1.25
N SER A 105 -17.53 8.68 -0.87
CA SER A 105 -18.71 8.02 -0.30
C SER A 105 -19.66 7.43 -1.34
N ILE A 106 -19.48 7.76 -2.63
CA ILE A 106 -20.32 7.22 -3.71
C ILE A 106 -20.02 5.73 -3.87
N PRO A 107 -21.01 4.83 -3.73
CA PRO A 107 -20.74 3.40 -3.84
C PRO A 107 -20.38 3.03 -5.28
N LYS A 108 -19.24 2.37 -5.45
CA LYS A 108 -18.80 1.75 -6.70
C LYS A 108 -18.30 0.34 -6.40
N THR A 109 -18.75 -0.64 -7.19
CA THR A 109 -18.36 -2.04 -6.99
C THR A 109 -16.85 -2.23 -7.13
N TRP A 110 -16.21 -1.58 -8.11
CA TRP A 110 -14.75 -1.66 -8.31
C TRP A 110 -13.93 -1.10 -7.15
N ARG A 111 -14.50 -0.27 -6.25
CA ARG A 111 -13.82 0.21 -5.03
C ARG A 111 -13.68 -0.87 -3.96
N ALA A 112 -14.39 -1.99 -4.11
CA ALA A 112 -14.51 -3.02 -3.07
C ALA A 112 -13.39 -4.06 -3.07
N ASP A 113 -12.75 -4.28 -4.22
CA ASP A 113 -11.91 -5.45 -4.46
C ASP A 113 -10.61 -5.12 -5.20
N VAL A 114 -10.00 -6.11 -5.88
CA VAL A 114 -8.70 -5.96 -6.55
C VAL A 114 -8.76 -4.99 -7.72
N THR A 115 -9.94 -4.64 -8.24
CA THR A 115 -10.04 -3.65 -9.32
C THR A 115 -9.45 -2.32 -8.86
N TYR A 116 -9.85 -1.81 -7.69
CA TYR A 116 -9.26 -0.58 -7.15
C TYR A 116 -7.79 -0.75 -6.79
N ALA A 117 -7.39 -1.90 -6.23
CA ALA A 117 -5.99 -2.17 -5.91
C ALA A 117 -5.08 -2.09 -7.15
N ALA A 118 -5.52 -2.69 -8.26
CA ALA A 118 -4.78 -2.69 -9.52
C ALA A 118 -4.75 -1.30 -10.17
N ILE A 119 -5.81 -0.49 -10.06
CA ILE A 119 -5.79 0.92 -10.50
C ILE A 119 -4.73 1.71 -9.72
N VAL A 120 -4.67 1.56 -8.39
CA VAL A 120 -3.69 2.27 -7.56
C VAL A 120 -2.26 1.90 -7.96
N ALA A 121 -1.99 0.61 -8.16
CA ALA A 121 -0.70 0.15 -8.66
C ALA A 121 -0.37 0.72 -10.06
N LYS A 122 -1.35 0.74 -10.97
CA LYS A 122 -1.22 1.31 -12.32
C LYS A 122 -0.90 2.81 -12.29
N VAL A 123 -1.63 3.59 -11.49
CA VAL A 123 -1.40 5.03 -11.33
C VAL A 123 0.03 5.28 -10.82
N ILE A 124 0.47 4.58 -9.77
CA ILE A 124 1.84 4.73 -9.24
C ILE A 124 2.88 4.36 -10.29
N ALA A 125 2.65 3.29 -11.05
CA ALA A 125 3.55 2.88 -12.12
C ALA A 125 3.65 3.88 -13.26
N GLN A 126 2.53 4.48 -13.67
CA GLN A 126 2.50 5.54 -14.67
C GLN A 126 3.32 6.76 -14.21
N HIS A 127 3.13 7.22 -12.96
CA HIS A 127 3.91 8.34 -12.44
C HIS A 127 5.40 8.00 -12.37
N GLN A 128 5.77 6.80 -11.92
CA GLN A 128 7.17 6.43 -11.85
C GLN A 128 7.81 6.30 -13.25
N ASN A 129 7.17 5.60 -14.20
CA ASN A 129 7.77 5.28 -15.50
C ASN A 129 7.71 6.44 -16.49
N LEU A 130 6.64 7.26 -16.45
CA LEU A 130 6.42 8.34 -17.41
C LEU A 130 6.88 9.70 -16.90
N LEU A 131 6.81 9.93 -15.58
CA LEU A 131 7.15 11.22 -14.98
C LEU A 131 8.49 11.18 -14.24
N MET A 132 8.72 10.21 -13.36
CA MET A 132 9.92 10.21 -12.50
C MET A 132 11.17 9.67 -13.19
N ALA A 133 11.05 8.60 -13.99
CA ALA A 133 12.16 7.97 -14.69
C ALA A 133 12.68 8.82 -15.87
N ASN A 134 11.78 9.61 -16.47
CA ASN A 134 12.08 10.59 -17.49
C ASN A 134 11.64 11.96 -16.97
N PRO A 135 12.35 12.54 -15.97
CA PRO A 135 11.90 13.75 -15.31
C PRO A 135 11.60 14.82 -16.34
N LEU A 136 10.30 15.14 -16.47
CA LEU A 136 9.87 16.37 -17.09
C LEU A 136 10.50 17.54 -16.33
N ASN A 137 10.34 18.75 -16.84
CA ASN A 137 10.94 19.97 -16.28
C ASN A 137 10.43 20.36 -14.86
N PHE A 138 9.85 19.48 -14.06
CA PHE A 138 9.34 19.79 -12.71
C PHE A 138 9.55 18.67 -11.69
N ASN A 139 9.60 19.06 -10.42
CA ASN A 139 9.94 18.22 -9.27
C ASN A 139 8.69 17.58 -8.65
N PHE A 140 8.15 16.50 -9.22
CA PHE A 140 7.04 15.77 -8.59
C PHE A 140 7.55 14.93 -7.40
N ALA A 141 6.88 15.01 -6.26
CA ALA A 141 7.45 14.51 -5.00
C ALA A 141 6.48 13.69 -4.13
N LEU A 142 5.16 13.84 -4.31
CA LEU A 142 4.18 13.12 -3.50
C LEU A 142 2.90 12.82 -4.28
N LEU A 143 2.44 11.58 -4.15
CA LEU A 143 1.14 11.14 -4.62
C LEU A 143 0.41 10.46 -3.47
N SER A 144 -0.79 10.94 -3.14
CA SER A 144 -1.63 10.37 -2.08
C SER A 144 -2.97 9.93 -2.62
N ASN A 145 -3.42 8.73 -2.21
CA ASN A 145 -4.80 8.31 -2.39
C ASN A 145 -5.56 8.67 -1.13
N ASP A 146 -6.60 9.49 -1.25
CA ASP A 146 -7.38 9.96 -0.12
C ASP A 146 -8.48 8.93 0.22
N ASN A 147 -8.07 7.84 0.86
CA ASN A 147 -8.90 6.65 1.07
C ASN A 147 -8.87 6.14 2.52
N ALA A 148 -8.43 6.96 3.48
CA ALA A 148 -8.43 6.63 4.90
C ALA A 148 -9.82 6.79 5.58
N PHE A 149 -10.87 7.12 4.81
CA PHE A 149 -12.23 7.25 5.33
C PHE A 149 -12.77 5.96 5.96
N LEU A 150 -13.73 6.12 6.87
CA LEU A 150 -14.55 5.03 7.37
C LEU A 150 -15.85 4.95 6.56
N ASN A 151 -16.15 3.79 5.99
CA ASN A 151 -17.37 3.59 5.22
C ASN A 151 -18.63 3.59 6.10
N TYR A 152 -19.79 3.81 5.48
CA TYR A 152 -21.11 3.79 6.13
C TYR A 152 -21.99 2.66 5.61
N TYR A 153 -22.89 2.17 6.47
CA TYR A 153 -24.00 1.31 6.06
C TYR A 153 -24.85 2.01 4.98
N PRO A 154 -25.35 1.30 3.94
CA PRO A 154 -25.20 -0.14 3.68
C PRO A 154 -23.96 -0.50 2.84
N ASN A 155 -23.05 0.46 2.58
CA ASN A 155 -21.97 0.34 1.62
C ASN A 155 -20.65 -0.07 2.29
N TYR A 156 -20.59 -1.31 2.77
CA TYR A 156 -19.44 -1.81 3.54
C TYR A 156 -18.11 -1.76 2.81
N PHE A 157 -18.08 -2.22 1.56
CA PHE A 157 -16.86 -2.32 0.77
C PHE A 157 -16.78 -1.31 -0.38
N THR A 158 -17.91 -0.80 -0.86
CA THR A 158 -18.02 -0.09 -2.15
C THR A 158 -17.67 1.41 -2.07
N GLN A 159 -17.29 1.92 -0.91
CA GLN A 159 -16.78 3.28 -0.74
C GLN A 159 -15.24 3.30 -0.88
N ARG A 160 -14.66 4.48 -1.15
CA ARG A 160 -13.21 4.65 -1.35
C ARG A 160 -12.51 4.65 0.01
N THR A 161 -12.30 3.46 0.55
CA THR A 161 -11.72 3.20 1.86
C THR A 161 -10.62 2.15 1.79
N LEU A 162 -9.64 2.22 2.70
CA LEU A 162 -8.62 1.18 2.91
C LEU A 162 -9.21 -0.06 3.60
N ASN A 163 -10.19 0.14 4.46
CA ASN A 163 -10.84 -0.91 5.24
C ASN A 163 -12.37 -0.90 5.04
N ALA A 164 -13.00 -2.05 5.22
CA ALA A 164 -14.44 -2.19 5.37
C ALA A 164 -14.80 -2.30 6.86
N ARG A 165 -15.46 -1.27 7.38
CA ARG A 165 -15.95 -1.11 8.75
C ARG A 165 -17.33 -1.71 8.91
N PHE A 166 -17.50 -2.54 9.93
CA PHE A 166 -18.77 -3.10 10.39
C PHE A 166 -19.10 -2.62 11.80
N GLN A 167 -20.25 -1.99 11.98
CA GLN A 167 -20.74 -1.53 13.29
C GLN A 167 -21.67 -2.61 13.86
N MET A 168 -21.16 -3.39 14.81
CA MET A 168 -21.80 -4.59 15.35
C MET A 168 -22.81 -4.24 16.45
N ASN A 169 -23.87 -3.54 16.05
CA ASN A 169 -24.88 -2.97 16.96
C ASN A 169 -25.75 -4.01 17.65
N ASN A 170 -25.72 -5.26 17.20
CA ASN A 170 -26.42 -6.39 17.81
C ASN A 170 -25.71 -6.99 19.03
N THR A 171 -24.54 -6.45 19.43
CA THR A 171 -23.77 -6.88 20.60
C THR A 171 -23.91 -5.91 21.77
N LYS A 172 -23.51 -6.33 22.98
CA LYS A 172 -23.55 -5.52 24.20
C LYS A 172 -22.19 -5.58 24.92
N PRO A 173 -21.42 -4.47 24.96
CA PRO A 173 -21.67 -3.22 24.23
C PRO A 173 -21.57 -3.44 22.70
N PRO A 174 -22.20 -2.57 21.88
CA PRO A 174 -21.89 -2.47 20.46
C PRO A 174 -20.38 -2.30 20.25
N HIS A 175 -19.85 -2.91 19.20
CA HIS A 175 -18.44 -2.80 18.86
C HIS A 175 -18.22 -2.60 17.36
N VAL A 176 -16.97 -2.38 16.95
CA VAL A 176 -16.60 -2.20 15.54
C VAL A 176 -15.63 -3.29 15.12
N GLN A 177 -15.83 -3.81 13.91
CA GLN A 177 -14.90 -4.71 13.23
C GLN A 177 -14.42 -4.05 11.94
N MET A 178 -13.17 -4.33 11.58
CA MET A 178 -12.62 -3.92 10.28
C MET A 178 -12.15 -5.16 9.51
N VAL A 179 -12.29 -5.08 8.19
CA VAL A 179 -11.74 -6.01 7.21
C VAL A 179 -10.85 -5.22 6.26
N ARG A 180 -9.60 -5.65 6.10
CA ARG A 180 -8.65 -5.05 5.17
C ARG A 180 -9.12 -5.27 3.73
N LYS A 181 -9.20 -4.20 2.94
CA LYS A 181 -9.56 -4.31 1.53
C LYS A 181 -8.30 -4.54 0.67
N PRO A 182 -8.43 -5.11 -0.54
CA PRO A 182 -7.28 -5.37 -1.39
C PRO A 182 -6.43 -4.14 -1.71
N VAL A 183 -7.02 -2.93 -1.75
CA VAL A 183 -6.26 -1.69 -1.93
C VAL A 183 -5.26 -1.44 -0.80
N LEU A 184 -5.56 -1.79 0.45
CA LEU A 184 -4.57 -1.71 1.53
C LEU A 184 -3.54 -2.84 1.41
N THR A 185 -3.95 -4.01 0.89
CA THR A 185 -3.02 -5.12 0.65
C THR A 185 -1.99 -4.77 -0.43
N VAL A 186 -2.37 -4.11 -1.53
CA VAL A 186 -1.41 -3.71 -2.56
C VAL A 186 -0.43 -2.63 -2.06
N MET A 187 -0.82 -1.77 -1.11
CA MET A 187 0.12 -0.85 -0.45
C MET A 187 1.23 -1.60 0.29
N GLY A 188 0.89 -2.73 0.94
CA GLY A 188 1.87 -3.61 1.56
C GLY A 188 2.81 -4.28 0.54
N LEU A 189 2.31 -4.61 -0.66
CA LEU A 189 3.15 -5.12 -1.74
C LEU A 189 4.07 -4.02 -2.31
N LEU A 190 3.55 -2.82 -2.55
CA LEU A 190 4.34 -1.67 -3.01
C LEU A 190 5.45 -1.30 -2.01
N ALA A 191 5.24 -1.51 -0.71
CA ALA A 191 6.27 -1.30 0.31
C ALA A 191 7.49 -2.25 0.18
N LEU A 192 7.39 -3.34 -0.60
CA LEU A 192 8.51 -4.23 -0.91
C LEU A 192 9.42 -3.71 -2.04
N LEU A 193 9.05 -2.62 -2.72
CA LEU A 193 9.94 -1.99 -3.70
C LEU A 193 11.21 -1.47 -3.01
N GLY A 194 12.34 -1.60 -3.70
CA GLY A 194 13.65 -1.06 -3.31
C GLY A 194 13.86 0.37 -3.82
N GLU A 195 14.99 0.96 -3.46
CA GLU A 195 15.35 2.35 -3.74
C GLU A 195 15.81 2.61 -5.18
N LYS A 196 16.27 1.57 -5.89
CA LYS A 196 16.82 1.71 -7.26
C LYS A 196 15.88 1.09 -8.28
N GLN A 197 15.26 1.91 -9.13
CA GLN A 197 14.44 1.43 -10.24
C GLN A 197 15.27 0.60 -11.23
N LEU A 198 14.69 -0.50 -11.71
CA LEU A 198 15.24 -1.35 -12.76
C LEU A 198 14.48 -1.11 -14.07
N ALA A 199 15.17 -1.25 -15.18
CA ALA A 199 14.55 -1.15 -16.51
C ALA A 199 13.57 -2.31 -16.72
N VAL A 200 12.39 -1.98 -17.25
CA VAL A 200 11.37 -2.96 -17.64
C VAL A 200 10.91 -2.62 -19.05
N GLU A 201 10.88 -3.63 -19.90
CA GLU A 201 10.32 -3.55 -21.25
C GLU A 201 9.11 -4.49 -21.33
N ILE A 202 8.01 -3.99 -21.90
CA ILE A 202 6.79 -4.75 -22.09
C ILE A 202 6.53 -4.86 -23.58
N LEU A 203 6.48 -6.10 -24.07
CA LEU A 203 6.28 -6.43 -25.47
C LEU A 203 4.94 -7.12 -25.66
N LEU A 204 4.10 -6.59 -26.56
CA LEU A 204 2.89 -7.26 -27.04
C LEU A 204 3.08 -7.59 -28.51
N SER A 205 3.01 -8.88 -28.86
CA SER A 205 3.24 -9.35 -30.23
C SER A 205 4.57 -8.87 -30.83
N GLY A 206 5.60 -8.73 -29.99
CA GLY A 206 6.95 -8.28 -30.39
C GLY A 206 7.11 -6.77 -30.53
N GLN A 207 6.09 -5.97 -30.20
CA GLN A 207 6.15 -4.51 -30.22
C GLN A 207 6.10 -3.94 -28.80
N ALA A 208 6.90 -2.90 -28.53
CA ALA A 208 6.86 -2.18 -27.27
C ALA A 208 5.49 -1.56 -27.05
N VAL A 209 4.95 -1.73 -25.85
CA VAL A 209 3.65 -1.19 -25.46
C VAL A 209 3.84 0.07 -24.63
N ASP A 210 2.95 1.04 -24.84
CA ASP A 210 2.87 2.22 -23.98
C ASP A 210 2.42 1.86 -22.55
N TRP A 211 2.86 2.65 -21.58
CA TRP A 211 2.50 2.55 -20.16
C TRP A 211 1.03 2.94 -19.89
N ASN A 212 0.32 3.41 -20.91
CA ASN A 212 -1.13 3.60 -20.92
C ASN A 212 -1.93 2.31 -21.27
N SER A 213 -1.27 1.15 -21.36
CA SER A 213 -1.95 -0.13 -21.56
C SER A 213 -2.52 -0.73 -20.27
N THR A 214 -3.27 -1.83 -20.40
CA THR A 214 -3.83 -2.53 -19.23
C THR A 214 -2.75 -3.26 -18.44
N LEU A 215 -1.70 -3.76 -19.10
CA LEU A 215 -0.60 -4.50 -18.49
C LEU A 215 0.59 -3.58 -18.28
N GLY A 216 1.10 -3.51 -17.06
CA GLY A 216 2.32 -2.76 -16.78
C GLY A 216 3.11 -3.34 -15.63
N ALA A 217 4.26 -2.74 -15.35
CA ALA A 217 5.13 -3.21 -14.30
C ALA A 217 6.03 -2.11 -13.71
N LEU A 218 6.45 -2.34 -12.47
CA LEU A 218 7.50 -1.62 -11.77
C LEU A 218 8.53 -2.63 -11.27
N ALA A 219 9.79 -2.37 -11.54
CA ALA A 219 10.89 -3.17 -11.01
C ALA A 219 11.86 -2.30 -10.23
N SER A 220 12.40 -2.85 -9.16
CA SER A 220 13.36 -2.19 -8.30
C SER A 220 14.36 -3.18 -7.73
N SER A 221 15.50 -2.68 -7.29
CA SER A 221 16.50 -3.43 -6.55
C SER A 221 16.86 -2.70 -5.26
N HIS A 222 17.29 -3.49 -4.29
CA HIS A 222 17.87 -3.03 -3.04
C HIS A 222 19.29 -3.59 -2.91
N MET A 223 20.24 -2.72 -2.57
CA MET A 223 21.62 -3.11 -2.24
C MET A 223 21.86 -2.92 -0.74
N PRO A 224 22.22 -3.98 0.01
CA PRO A 224 22.47 -3.85 1.44
C PRO A 224 23.75 -3.02 1.68
N LEU A 225 23.75 -2.20 2.73
CA LEU A 225 24.94 -1.43 3.12
C LEU A 225 26.05 -2.32 3.68
N ASN A 226 25.69 -3.40 4.38
CA ASN A 226 26.60 -4.34 5.02
C ASN A 226 26.16 -5.80 4.74
N SER A 227 27.09 -6.66 4.34
CA SER A 227 26.82 -8.07 4.01
C SER A 227 26.54 -8.95 5.23
N ASP A 228 27.00 -8.53 6.41
CA ASP A 228 27.02 -9.38 7.62
C ASP A 228 25.82 -9.09 8.53
N THR A 229 24.66 -8.78 7.94
CA THR A 229 23.44 -8.42 8.68
C THR A 229 22.23 -9.26 8.24
N SER A 230 21.07 -8.94 8.80
CA SER A 230 19.76 -9.49 8.39
C SER A 230 19.25 -8.93 7.06
N ASP A 231 19.91 -7.88 6.56
CA ASP A 231 19.64 -7.25 5.29
C ASP A 231 20.42 -7.96 4.16
N SER A 232 19.87 -7.97 2.96
CA SER A 232 20.44 -8.67 1.83
C SER A 232 20.00 -8.06 0.51
N TRP A 233 20.65 -8.47 -0.58
CA TRP A 233 20.27 -8.04 -1.92
C TRP A 233 18.84 -8.47 -2.25
N GLN A 234 18.04 -7.56 -2.82
CA GLN A 234 16.66 -7.82 -3.21
C GLN A 234 16.39 -7.26 -4.60
N SER A 235 15.48 -7.92 -5.31
CA SER A 235 14.85 -7.39 -6.51
C SER A 235 13.35 -7.65 -6.44
N THR A 236 12.58 -6.61 -6.66
CA THR A 236 11.12 -6.64 -6.59
C THR A 236 10.54 -6.25 -7.93
N VAL A 237 9.70 -7.10 -8.52
CA VAL A 237 8.98 -6.83 -9.76
C VAL A 237 7.48 -6.91 -9.50
N LEU A 238 6.81 -5.76 -9.49
CA LEU A 238 5.36 -5.66 -9.40
C LEU A 238 4.78 -5.56 -10.81
N ILE A 239 3.81 -6.40 -11.15
CA ILE A 239 3.12 -6.46 -12.44
C ILE A 239 1.64 -6.26 -12.16
N TYR A 240 1.00 -5.33 -12.86
CA TYR A 240 -0.45 -5.11 -12.78
C TYR A 240 -1.11 -5.43 -14.11
N ASN A 241 -2.33 -5.96 -14.05
CA ASN A 241 -3.25 -6.04 -15.18
C ASN A 241 -4.55 -5.34 -14.80
N SER A 242 -4.78 -4.12 -15.33
CA SER A 242 -5.85 -3.21 -14.92
C SER A 242 -6.41 -2.44 -16.11
N ASP A 243 -7.69 -2.65 -16.41
CA ASP A 243 -8.49 -1.85 -17.33
C ASP A 243 -9.26 -0.76 -16.57
N ASP A 244 -8.51 0.00 -15.77
CA ASP A 244 -9.01 1.02 -14.87
C ASP A 244 -10.18 0.51 -14.01
N ASN A 245 -11.34 1.15 -14.11
CA ASN A 245 -12.52 0.83 -13.31
C ASN A 245 -13.33 -0.37 -13.84
N GLN A 246 -12.85 -1.04 -14.90
CA GLN A 246 -13.50 -2.19 -15.51
C GLN A 246 -12.89 -3.52 -15.06
N THR A 247 -13.69 -4.57 -15.13
CA THR A 247 -13.30 -5.95 -14.79
C THR A 247 -13.75 -6.84 -15.93
N SER A 248 -12.96 -7.85 -16.26
CA SER A 248 -13.22 -8.74 -17.39
C SER A 248 -12.93 -10.19 -17.03
N SER A 249 -13.58 -11.13 -17.73
CA SER A 249 -13.25 -12.56 -17.66
C SER A 249 -11.98 -12.92 -18.44
N ASN A 250 -11.36 -11.94 -19.13
CA ASN A 250 -10.14 -12.15 -19.90
C ASN A 250 -8.97 -12.49 -18.98
N ILE A 251 -8.11 -13.38 -19.45
CA ILE A 251 -6.86 -13.77 -18.81
C ILE A 251 -5.72 -13.44 -19.77
N SER A 252 -4.79 -12.59 -19.33
CA SER A 252 -3.59 -12.26 -20.08
C SER A 252 -2.51 -13.32 -19.80
N LEU A 253 -2.01 -13.97 -20.85
CA LEU A 253 -0.88 -14.88 -20.76
C LEU A 253 0.41 -14.07 -20.85
N VAL A 254 1.14 -13.99 -19.73
CA VAL A 254 2.34 -13.15 -19.62
C VAL A 254 3.56 -14.03 -19.43
N THR A 255 4.58 -13.81 -20.26
CA THR A 255 5.90 -14.42 -20.07
C THR A 255 6.82 -13.38 -19.46
N VAL A 256 7.28 -13.62 -18.24
CA VAL A 256 8.21 -12.74 -17.52
C VAL A 256 9.62 -13.32 -17.67
N ASN A 257 10.50 -12.57 -18.32
CA ASN A 257 11.90 -12.93 -18.49
C ASN A 257 12.75 -12.05 -17.55
N LEU A 258 13.32 -12.68 -16.53
CA LEU A 258 14.25 -12.08 -15.59
C LEU A 258 15.67 -12.46 -16.02
N THR A 259 16.52 -11.48 -16.30
CA THR A 259 17.87 -11.73 -16.82
C THR A 259 18.93 -10.96 -16.03
N ASN A 260 20.16 -11.45 -16.08
CA ASN A 260 21.33 -10.81 -15.46
C ASN A 260 21.22 -10.62 -13.94
N PHE A 261 20.59 -11.57 -13.25
CA PHE A 261 20.55 -11.55 -11.78
C PHE A 261 21.93 -11.93 -11.22
N PRO A 262 22.32 -11.39 -10.04
CA PRO A 262 23.60 -11.71 -9.44
C PRO A 262 23.79 -13.23 -9.30
N ILE A 263 24.96 -13.73 -9.68
CA ILE A 263 25.37 -15.12 -9.41
C ILE A 263 25.81 -15.19 -7.94
N GLN A 264 24.85 -14.97 -7.04
CA GLN A 264 25.04 -15.07 -5.59
C GLN A 264 24.57 -16.44 -5.11
N SER A 265 25.16 -16.90 -4.01
CA SER A 265 24.76 -18.14 -3.36
C SER A 265 23.37 -17.99 -2.73
N GLU A 266 22.46 -18.91 -3.09
CA GLU A 266 21.15 -19.12 -2.45
C GLU A 266 20.08 -18.04 -2.68
N LEU A 267 19.99 -17.49 -3.89
CA LEU A 267 18.82 -16.70 -4.29
C LEU A 267 17.53 -17.54 -4.25
N VAL A 268 16.46 -16.95 -3.72
CA VAL A 268 15.10 -17.49 -3.80
C VAL A 268 14.15 -16.44 -4.34
N TYR A 269 13.03 -16.87 -4.93
CA TYR A 269 11.94 -15.98 -5.29
C TYR A 269 10.63 -16.43 -4.66
N VAL A 270 9.78 -15.45 -4.37
CA VAL A 270 8.41 -15.61 -3.86
C VAL A 270 7.47 -14.85 -4.78
N ILE A 271 6.33 -15.44 -5.10
CA ILE A 271 5.27 -14.79 -5.87
C ILE A 271 4.12 -14.46 -4.92
N TYR A 272 3.76 -13.20 -4.85
CA TYR A 272 2.52 -12.72 -4.24
C TYR A 272 1.53 -12.40 -5.35
N HIS A 273 0.28 -12.82 -5.24
CA HIS A 273 -0.75 -12.40 -6.19
C HIS A 273 -2.06 -12.02 -5.53
N LEU A 274 -2.70 -11.02 -6.14
CA LEU A 274 -4.03 -10.52 -5.83
C LEU A 274 -4.89 -10.60 -7.10
N ASP A 275 -6.06 -11.20 -6.98
CA ASP A 275 -7.13 -11.16 -7.98
C ASP A 275 -8.52 -11.22 -7.33
N ASN A 276 -9.57 -11.06 -8.15
CA ASN A 276 -10.95 -11.08 -7.67
C ASN A 276 -11.50 -12.48 -7.39
N LYS A 277 -10.73 -13.55 -7.63
CA LYS A 277 -11.12 -14.94 -7.42
C LYS A 277 -10.69 -15.44 -6.04
N ASP A 278 -9.42 -15.26 -5.69
CA ASP A 278 -8.79 -15.89 -4.53
C ASP A 278 -8.52 -14.88 -3.39
N THR A 279 -8.55 -13.57 -3.65
CA THR A 279 -8.19 -12.52 -2.66
C THR A 279 -9.24 -11.42 -2.54
N ASN A 280 -10.53 -11.81 -2.50
CA ASN A 280 -11.67 -10.88 -2.53
C ASN A 280 -12.58 -11.01 -1.29
N PRO A 281 -12.29 -10.27 -0.19
CA PRO A 281 -13.14 -10.27 1.00
C PRO A 281 -14.58 -9.81 0.72
N TYR A 282 -14.78 -8.90 -0.23
CA TYR A 282 -16.11 -8.42 -0.63
C TYR A 282 -16.93 -9.53 -1.28
N GLN A 283 -16.33 -10.31 -2.20
CA GLN A 283 -17.01 -11.44 -2.81
C GLN A 283 -17.32 -12.52 -1.76
N GLN A 284 -16.41 -12.79 -0.83
CA GLN A 284 -16.66 -13.74 0.25
C GLN A 284 -17.80 -13.28 1.17
N TRP A 285 -17.86 -11.99 1.52
CA TRP A 285 -18.99 -11.42 2.26
C TRP A 285 -20.31 -11.55 1.49
N LYS A 286 -20.32 -11.31 0.18
CA LYS A 286 -21.51 -11.53 -0.67
C LYS A 286 -21.94 -13.00 -0.68
N ASN A 287 -21.00 -13.93 -0.82
CA ASN A 287 -21.27 -15.38 -0.82
C ASN A 287 -21.90 -15.86 0.50
N LEU A 288 -21.59 -15.20 1.61
CA LEU A 288 -22.18 -15.45 2.93
C LEU A 288 -23.57 -14.81 3.11
N GLY A 289 -24.16 -14.25 2.05
CA GLY A 289 -25.48 -13.60 2.08
C GLY A 289 -25.43 -12.12 2.47
N SER A 290 -24.27 -11.47 2.37
CA SER A 290 -24.09 -10.05 2.70
C SER A 290 -24.57 -9.67 4.12
N PRO A 291 -24.17 -10.41 5.17
CA PRO A 291 -24.69 -10.19 6.51
C PRO A 291 -24.35 -8.78 7.02
N VAL A 292 -25.35 -8.09 7.58
CA VAL A 292 -25.20 -6.77 8.22
C VAL A 292 -24.35 -6.88 9.49
N PHE A 293 -24.52 -7.98 10.23
CA PHE A 293 -23.76 -8.30 11.44
C PHE A 293 -23.10 -9.68 11.29
N PRO A 294 -21.94 -9.80 10.61
CA PRO A 294 -21.28 -11.08 10.43
C PRO A 294 -20.92 -11.75 11.77
N THR A 295 -21.08 -13.07 11.87
CA THR A 295 -20.60 -13.84 13.04
C THR A 295 -19.08 -13.91 13.09
N VAL A 296 -18.51 -14.44 14.18
CA VAL A 296 -17.06 -14.66 14.30
C VAL A 296 -16.55 -15.59 13.19
N GLU A 297 -17.27 -16.67 12.91
CA GLU A 297 -16.96 -17.61 11.83
C GLU A 297 -17.00 -16.93 10.46
N GLN A 298 -18.01 -16.09 10.23
CA GLN A 298 -18.14 -15.33 8.98
C GLN A 298 -16.99 -14.31 8.85
N PHE A 299 -16.62 -13.59 9.91
CA PHE A 299 -15.45 -12.71 9.87
C PHE A 299 -14.15 -13.49 9.62
N CYS A 300 -13.93 -14.64 10.27
CA CYS A 300 -12.78 -15.49 9.99
C CYS A 300 -12.73 -15.92 8.51
N SER A 301 -13.89 -16.22 7.91
CA SER A 301 -13.99 -16.56 6.50
C SER A 301 -13.69 -15.38 5.58
N ILE A 302 -14.23 -14.20 5.88
CA ILE A 302 -14.00 -12.96 5.11
C ILE A 302 -12.54 -12.52 5.20
N ARG A 303 -11.97 -12.50 6.43
CA ARG A 303 -10.56 -12.15 6.68
C ARG A 303 -9.58 -13.14 6.04
N GLY A 304 -10.04 -14.39 5.85
CA GLY A 304 -9.34 -15.39 5.06
C GLY A 304 -9.14 -15.01 3.58
N MET A 305 -9.59 -13.85 3.11
CA MET A 305 -9.34 -13.35 1.76
C MET A 305 -8.54 -12.04 1.75
N GLU A 306 -8.02 -11.56 2.89
CA GLU A 306 -7.32 -10.26 3.01
C GLU A 306 -5.87 -10.30 2.48
N ASP A 307 -5.17 -11.39 2.77
CA ASP A 307 -3.77 -11.59 2.39
C ASP A 307 -3.65 -12.02 0.92
N PRO A 308 -2.53 -11.68 0.25
CA PRO A 308 -2.24 -12.22 -1.08
C PRO A 308 -2.08 -13.74 -1.02
N VAL A 309 -2.30 -14.40 -2.15
CA VAL A 309 -1.85 -15.78 -2.31
C VAL A 309 -0.33 -15.75 -2.49
N ILE A 310 0.37 -16.67 -1.81
CA ILE A 310 1.83 -16.71 -1.74
C ILE A 310 2.31 -18.06 -2.28
N GLU A 311 3.22 -18.02 -3.25
CA GLU A 311 3.92 -19.17 -3.79
C GLU A 311 5.42 -19.08 -3.51
N GLY A 312 6.01 -20.18 -3.06
CA GLY A 312 7.42 -20.26 -2.68
C GLY A 312 7.66 -20.16 -1.17
N PRO A 313 8.92 -19.90 -0.76
CA PRO A 313 10.06 -19.55 -1.60
C PRO A 313 10.58 -20.71 -2.48
N ILE A 314 10.97 -20.38 -3.70
CA ILE A 314 11.50 -21.31 -4.71
C ILE A 314 12.95 -20.90 -5.03
N PRO A 315 13.92 -21.84 -5.09
CA PRO A 315 15.28 -21.52 -5.52
C PRO A 315 15.31 -20.83 -6.89
N PHE A 316 16.08 -19.75 -7.00
CA PHE A 316 16.32 -19.07 -8.26
C PHE A 316 17.39 -19.83 -9.07
N PRO A 317 17.29 -19.90 -10.41
CA PRO A 317 18.27 -20.62 -11.23
C PRO A 317 19.70 -20.09 -11.09
N LEU A 318 20.68 -21.00 -11.06
CA LEU A 318 22.10 -20.66 -10.83
C LEU A 318 22.71 -19.86 -11.98
N GLU A 319 22.15 -19.99 -13.19
CA GLU A 319 22.54 -19.19 -14.36
C GLU A 319 22.14 -17.70 -14.29
N GLY A 320 21.38 -17.29 -13.27
CA GLY A 320 20.98 -15.88 -13.10
C GLY A 320 19.85 -15.43 -14.03
N ASN A 321 19.16 -16.37 -14.68
CA ASN A 321 18.04 -16.10 -15.57
C ASN A 321 16.82 -16.95 -15.16
N LEU A 322 15.62 -16.37 -15.23
CA LEU A 322 14.38 -17.06 -14.92
C LEU A 322 13.28 -16.64 -15.89
N THR A 323 12.61 -17.61 -16.51
CA THR A 323 11.41 -17.40 -17.30
C THR A 323 10.19 -17.96 -16.58
N LEU A 324 9.22 -17.09 -16.28
CA LEU A 324 7.95 -17.47 -15.69
C LEU A 324 6.82 -17.26 -16.70
N LYS A 325 5.87 -18.19 -16.72
CA LYS A 325 4.61 -18.06 -17.49
C LYS A 325 3.47 -17.86 -16.51
N LEU A 326 2.94 -16.64 -16.46
CA LEU A 326 1.88 -16.24 -15.55
C LEU A 326 0.57 -16.07 -16.31
N GLN A 327 -0.54 -16.34 -15.62
CA GLN A 327 -1.89 -16.10 -16.12
C GLN A 327 -2.49 -14.99 -15.28
N LEU A 328 -2.65 -13.79 -15.86
CA LEU A 328 -3.08 -12.59 -15.14
C LEU A 328 -4.53 -12.27 -15.50
N PRO A 329 -5.52 -12.51 -14.61
CA PRO A 329 -6.89 -12.02 -14.78
C PRO A 329 -6.94 -10.49 -14.84
N VAL A 330 -8.05 -9.94 -15.34
CA VAL A 330 -8.35 -8.50 -15.28
C VAL A 330 -9.47 -8.25 -14.25
N PRO A 331 -9.18 -7.74 -13.04
CA PRO A 331 -7.90 -7.21 -12.57
C PRO A 331 -7.00 -8.26 -11.90
N SER A 332 -5.71 -7.99 -11.87
CA SER A 332 -4.77 -8.67 -10.97
C SER A 332 -3.52 -7.84 -10.69
N VAL A 333 -2.86 -8.15 -9.57
CA VAL A 333 -1.52 -7.63 -9.23
C VAL A 333 -0.66 -8.81 -8.79
N TYR A 334 0.49 -8.98 -9.44
CA TYR A 334 1.51 -9.95 -9.08
C TYR A 334 2.76 -9.22 -8.59
N LEU A 335 3.42 -9.74 -7.56
CA LEU A 335 4.71 -9.26 -7.12
C LEU A 335 5.68 -10.44 -7.01
N LEU A 336 6.76 -10.37 -7.78
CA LEU A 336 7.90 -11.27 -7.68
C LEU A 336 8.92 -10.64 -6.75
N HIS A 337 9.18 -11.27 -5.61
CA HIS A 337 10.20 -10.83 -4.67
C HIS A 337 11.36 -11.82 -4.68
N ILE A 338 12.49 -11.38 -5.23
CA ILE A 338 13.71 -12.17 -5.33
C ILE A 338 14.66 -11.67 -4.24
N CYS A 339 15.16 -12.57 -3.41
CA CYS A 339 16.05 -12.23 -2.30
C CYS A 339 17.29 -13.12 -2.28
N ALA A 340 18.42 -12.52 -1.94
CA ALA A 340 19.60 -13.25 -1.51
C ALA A 340 19.52 -13.62 -0.03
N LYS A 341 20.13 -14.75 0.32
CA LYS A 341 20.15 -15.21 1.71
C LYS A 341 20.95 -14.26 2.59
N PRO A 342 20.34 -13.65 3.61
CA PRO A 342 21.07 -12.82 4.55
C PRO A 342 22.01 -13.68 5.42
N TYR A 343 23.09 -13.06 5.87
CA TYR A 343 24.05 -13.69 6.77
C TYR A 343 23.36 -14.02 8.11
N GLU A 344 22.76 -13.01 8.73
CA GLU A 344 22.03 -13.14 9.99
C GLU A 344 20.53 -13.46 9.78
N PRO A 345 19.86 -14.10 10.75
CA PRO A 345 18.40 -14.18 10.77
C PRO A 345 17.75 -12.78 10.92
N PRO A 346 16.43 -12.66 10.68
CA PRO A 346 15.69 -11.45 11.02
C PRO A 346 15.91 -11.01 12.47
N LYS A 347 15.92 -9.71 12.72
CA LYS A 347 16.02 -9.19 14.09
C LYS A 347 14.69 -9.27 14.84
N GLN A 348 14.76 -9.04 16.15
CA GLN A 348 13.62 -9.14 17.06
C GLN A 348 12.50 -8.14 16.68
N THR A 349 11.26 -8.60 16.67
CA THR A 349 10.08 -7.73 16.59
C THR A 349 9.85 -6.99 17.91
N THR A 350 9.28 -5.79 17.84
CA THR A 350 9.07 -4.95 19.03
C THR A 350 7.65 -4.39 19.07
N GLY A 351 7.31 -3.61 20.11
CA GLY A 351 6.08 -2.84 20.14
C GLY A 351 4.76 -3.63 20.15
N VAL A 352 4.77 -4.88 20.65
CA VAL A 352 3.55 -5.69 20.76
C VAL A 352 2.52 -4.98 21.62
N ARG A 353 1.33 -4.73 21.06
CA ARG A 353 0.25 -3.99 21.68
C ARG A 353 -1.12 -4.49 21.22
N PHE A 354 -2.17 -4.08 21.93
CA PHE A 354 -3.51 -4.62 21.74
C PHE A 354 -4.54 -3.52 21.49
N ILE A 355 -5.50 -3.82 20.61
CA ILE A 355 -6.77 -3.08 20.52
C ILE A 355 -7.90 -4.07 20.86
N PRO A 356 -8.54 -3.94 22.04
CA PRO A 356 -9.72 -4.73 22.37
C PRO A 356 -10.83 -4.48 21.34
N LEU A 357 -11.41 -5.55 20.80
CA LEU A 357 -12.51 -5.43 19.82
C LEU A 357 -13.85 -5.67 20.49
N THR A 358 -13.99 -6.82 21.14
CA THR A 358 -15.16 -7.23 21.90
C THR A 358 -14.78 -8.41 22.77
N LEU A 359 -15.70 -8.88 23.61
CA LEU A 359 -15.49 -10.08 24.41
C LEU A 359 -15.13 -11.28 23.51
N GLY A 360 -14.01 -11.93 23.83
CA GLY A 360 -13.39 -13.03 23.10
C GLY A 360 -12.55 -12.63 21.89
N GLN A 361 -12.31 -11.33 21.63
CA GLN A 361 -11.63 -10.88 20.42
C GLN A 361 -10.71 -9.67 20.64
N VAL A 362 -9.46 -9.76 20.17
CA VAL A 362 -8.45 -8.71 20.30
C VAL A 362 -7.63 -8.58 19.02
N ALA A 363 -7.31 -7.36 18.60
CA ALA A 363 -6.31 -7.12 17.57
C ALA A 363 -4.93 -7.02 18.23
N VAL A 364 -3.97 -7.83 17.75
CA VAL A 364 -2.57 -7.82 18.16
C VAL A 364 -1.77 -7.09 17.09
N LEU A 365 -1.07 -6.03 17.47
CA LEU A 365 -0.21 -5.23 16.58
C LEU A 365 1.23 -5.29 17.07
N TRP A 366 2.19 -5.10 16.17
CA TRP A 366 3.61 -5.02 16.49
C TRP A 366 4.34 -4.08 15.54
N ASP A 367 5.60 -3.76 15.85
CA ASP A 367 6.46 -2.95 15.00
C ASP A 367 7.55 -3.84 14.38
N ASP A 368 7.81 -3.63 13.08
CA ASP A 368 8.80 -4.37 12.29
C ASP A 368 10.02 -3.52 11.92
N GLY A 369 10.08 -2.24 12.31
CA GLY A 369 11.19 -1.34 12.00
C GLY A 369 12.56 -1.83 12.49
N CYS A 370 12.61 -2.69 13.51
CA CYS A 370 13.85 -3.30 14.00
C CYS A 370 14.21 -4.61 13.30
N VAL A 371 13.29 -5.23 12.54
CA VAL A 371 13.48 -6.54 11.88
C VAL A 371 14.58 -6.49 10.81
N ASN A 372 14.71 -5.34 10.15
CA ASN A 372 15.82 -5.01 9.24
C ASN A 372 15.99 -6.05 8.11
N SER A 373 14.87 -6.53 7.56
CA SER A 373 14.79 -7.38 6.37
C SER A 373 13.39 -7.30 5.78
N LYS A 374 13.27 -7.25 4.45
CA LYS A 374 11.99 -7.37 3.74
C LYS A 374 11.72 -8.78 3.23
N CYS A 375 12.72 -9.68 3.28
CA CYS A 375 12.64 -11.06 2.79
C CYS A 375 11.92 -11.99 3.79
N LEU A 376 10.73 -11.58 4.20
CA LEU A 376 9.96 -12.19 5.27
C LEU A 376 8.89 -13.12 4.71
N LYS A 377 8.95 -14.38 5.13
CA LYS A 377 7.91 -15.38 4.86
C LYS A 377 6.63 -15.07 5.63
N THR A 378 6.76 -14.74 6.91
CA THR A 378 5.62 -14.42 7.78
C THR A 378 6.10 -13.81 9.10
N PHE A 379 5.16 -13.19 9.82
CA PHE A 379 5.24 -13.09 11.28
C PHE A 379 4.52 -14.28 11.94
N GLU A 380 5.14 -14.89 12.93
CA GLU A 380 4.49 -15.89 13.79
C GLU A 380 3.99 -15.20 15.04
N VAL A 381 2.67 -15.24 15.24
CA VAL A 381 2.02 -14.73 16.45
C VAL A 381 1.74 -15.94 17.33
N GLU A 382 2.22 -15.90 18.57
CA GLU A 382 2.00 -16.93 19.56
C GLU A 382 1.24 -16.41 20.77
N PHE A 383 0.46 -17.31 21.37
CA PHE A 383 -0.33 -17.07 22.56
C PHE A 383 -0.09 -18.16 23.61
N SER A 384 -0.06 -17.77 24.87
CA SER A 384 0.00 -18.63 26.03
C SER A 384 -0.98 -18.14 27.09
N VAL A 385 -1.71 -19.04 27.76
CA VAL A 385 -2.66 -18.65 28.82
C VAL A 385 -1.93 -18.33 30.13
N ASP A 386 -0.94 -19.15 30.47
CA ASP A 386 -0.17 -19.10 31.72
C ASP A 386 1.15 -18.32 31.58
N GLY A 387 1.65 -18.18 30.35
CA GLY A 387 2.95 -17.59 30.07
C GLY A 387 4.07 -18.62 29.92
N ASP A 388 3.75 -19.92 30.05
CA ASP A 388 4.71 -21.03 30.01
C ASP A 388 4.73 -21.70 28.64
N VAL A 389 3.55 -22.17 28.18
CA VAL A 389 3.44 -22.89 26.90
C VAL A 389 2.79 -22.01 25.84
N TYR A 390 3.58 -21.65 24.83
CA TYR A 390 3.14 -20.83 23.70
C TYR A 390 2.74 -21.70 22.51
N LYS A 391 1.67 -21.29 21.81
CA LYS A 391 1.22 -21.89 20.56
C LYS A 391 1.01 -20.82 19.51
N ARG A 392 1.44 -21.09 18.28
CA ARG A 392 1.15 -20.24 17.12
C ARG A 392 -0.36 -20.19 16.86
N ILE A 393 -0.89 -18.99 16.72
CA ILE A 393 -2.34 -18.74 16.55
C ILE A 393 -2.73 -18.28 15.14
N ASN A 394 -1.80 -17.72 14.36
CA ASN A 394 -2.04 -17.37 12.97
C ASN A 394 -1.60 -18.52 12.04
N SER A 395 -2.56 -19.17 11.37
CA SER A 395 -2.29 -20.29 10.47
C SER A 395 -1.79 -19.86 9.10
N ARG A 396 -2.24 -18.70 8.62
CA ARG A 396 -1.83 -18.12 7.34
C ARG A 396 -0.57 -17.28 7.50
N ALA A 397 0.27 -17.32 6.48
CA ALA A 397 1.41 -16.42 6.39
C ALA A 397 0.91 -14.99 6.14
N THR A 398 1.52 -14.02 6.82
CA THR A 398 1.22 -12.60 6.59
C THR A 398 2.48 -11.76 6.77
N ILE A 399 2.58 -10.73 5.95
CA ILE A 399 3.59 -9.68 6.03
C ILE A 399 3.05 -8.40 6.69
N PHE A 400 1.78 -8.41 7.12
CA PHE A 400 1.15 -7.27 7.77
C PHE A 400 1.36 -7.35 9.29
N THR A 401 1.58 -6.19 9.91
CA THR A 401 1.93 -6.08 11.34
C THR A 401 0.72 -6.02 12.27
N VAL A 402 -0.38 -6.67 11.87
CA VAL A 402 -1.62 -6.79 12.63
C VAL A 402 -2.22 -8.17 12.44
N PHE A 403 -2.71 -8.76 13.53
CA PHE A 403 -3.45 -10.02 13.51
C PHE A 403 -4.67 -9.93 14.42
N ILE A 404 -5.83 -10.34 13.92
CA ILE A 404 -7.06 -10.38 14.72
C ILE A 404 -7.20 -11.76 15.36
N HIS A 405 -7.04 -11.83 16.67
CA HIS A 405 -7.23 -13.07 17.41
C HIS A 405 -8.69 -13.21 17.87
N SER A 406 -9.42 -14.09 17.17
CA SER A 406 -10.83 -14.42 17.45
C SER A 406 -11.03 -15.94 17.49
N PRO A 407 -10.61 -16.63 18.57
CA PRO A 407 -10.66 -18.09 18.63
C PRO A 407 -12.10 -18.61 18.56
N LEU A 408 -12.35 -19.52 17.60
CA LEU A 408 -13.63 -20.20 17.43
C LEU A 408 -13.81 -21.28 18.50
N ASN A 409 -14.69 -21.04 19.47
CA ASN A 409 -14.92 -22.02 20.53
C ASN A 409 -16.02 -23.01 20.15
N LYS A 410 -15.65 -24.14 19.54
CA LYS A 410 -16.59 -25.21 19.14
C LYS A 410 -17.36 -25.83 20.32
N LYS A 411 -16.85 -25.67 21.55
CA LYS A 411 -17.41 -26.29 22.77
C LYS A 411 -18.28 -25.35 23.62
N LYS A 412 -18.63 -24.15 23.14
CA LYS A 412 -19.33 -23.10 23.92
C LYS A 412 -18.61 -22.65 25.20
N GLU A 413 -17.33 -22.97 25.37
CA GLU A 413 -16.50 -22.37 26.42
C GLU A 413 -16.25 -20.89 26.08
N ARG A 414 -15.90 -20.06 27.08
CA ARG A 414 -15.56 -18.65 26.83
C ARG A 414 -14.31 -18.62 25.92
N SER A 415 -14.37 -17.89 24.81
CA SER A 415 -13.21 -17.68 23.93
C SER A 415 -12.06 -17.09 24.75
N GLN A 416 -10.97 -17.85 24.87
CA GLN A 416 -9.86 -17.46 25.73
C GLN A 416 -8.86 -16.61 24.95
N VAL A 417 -8.82 -15.32 25.28
CA VAL A 417 -7.85 -14.35 24.74
C VAL A 417 -7.00 -13.69 25.83
N SER A 418 -7.34 -13.89 27.12
CA SER A 418 -6.52 -13.43 28.24
C SER A 418 -5.31 -14.34 28.43
N GLY A 419 -4.12 -13.74 28.47
CA GLY A 419 -2.85 -14.48 28.51
C GLY A 419 -1.69 -13.62 28.03
N PHE A 420 -0.66 -14.24 27.48
CA PHE A 420 0.56 -13.60 26.99
C PHE A 420 0.70 -13.82 25.49
N TYR A 421 1.05 -12.75 24.78
CA TYR A 421 1.32 -12.78 23.35
C TYR A 421 2.76 -12.42 23.08
N ARG A 422 3.33 -13.08 22.08
CA ARG A 422 4.65 -12.73 21.53
C ARG A 422 4.65 -12.95 20.03
N VAL A 423 5.47 -12.20 19.32
CA VAL A 423 5.57 -12.25 17.86
C VAL A 423 7.02 -12.47 17.48
N ARG A 424 7.30 -13.15 16.37
CA ARG A 424 8.63 -13.14 15.73
C ARG A 424 8.53 -13.10 14.22
N ALA A 425 9.57 -12.60 13.56
CA ALA A 425 9.71 -12.66 12.11
C ALA A 425 10.34 -13.99 11.67
N VAL A 426 9.94 -14.49 10.49
CA VAL A 426 10.53 -15.66 9.84
C VAL A 426 10.88 -15.29 8.41
N ASP A 427 12.13 -15.51 8.00
CA ASP A 427 12.58 -15.22 6.63
C ASP A 427 12.21 -16.32 5.63
N TYR A 428 12.55 -16.11 4.35
CA TYR A 428 12.33 -17.08 3.28
C TYR A 428 13.13 -18.39 3.45
N TRP A 429 14.23 -18.40 4.19
CA TRP A 429 15.01 -19.61 4.47
C TRP A 429 14.54 -20.32 5.76
N GLY A 430 13.46 -19.85 6.38
CA GLY A 430 12.93 -20.39 7.62
C GLY A 430 13.77 -20.04 8.85
N LYS A 431 14.75 -19.14 8.74
CA LYS A 431 15.44 -18.61 9.92
C LYS A 431 14.49 -17.69 10.67
N THR A 432 14.47 -17.85 11.99
CA THR A 432 13.58 -17.12 12.88
C THR A 432 14.35 -16.02 13.59
N GLY A 433 13.78 -14.83 13.67
CA GLY A 433 14.25 -13.84 14.64
C GLY A 433 13.88 -14.20 16.07
N GLY A 434 14.44 -13.46 17.02
CA GLY A 434 14.03 -13.53 18.42
C GLY A 434 12.55 -13.14 18.57
N TYR A 435 11.84 -13.81 19.48
CA TYR A 435 10.51 -13.35 19.86
C TYR A 435 10.59 -11.98 20.53
N SER A 436 9.61 -11.12 20.27
CA SER A 436 9.32 -9.96 21.11
C SER A 436 9.22 -10.36 22.58
N ASN A 437 9.45 -9.42 23.48
CA ASN A 437 9.08 -9.62 24.88
C ASN A 437 7.59 -9.99 24.97
N PRO A 438 7.22 -11.03 25.74
CA PRO A 438 5.82 -11.38 25.91
C PRO A 438 5.04 -10.24 26.56
N VAL A 439 3.87 -9.92 26.02
CA VAL A 439 2.99 -8.88 26.55
C VAL A 439 1.69 -9.52 27.02
N LYS A 440 1.33 -9.24 28.26
CA LYS A 440 0.10 -9.75 28.86
C LYS A 440 -1.11 -8.95 28.38
N TYR A 441 -2.15 -9.64 27.95
CA TYR A 441 -3.49 -9.10 27.72
C TYR A 441 -4.45 -9.69 28.75
N ILE A 442 -5.29 -8.83 29.32
CA ILE A 442 -6.36 -9.21 30.24
C ILE A 442 -7.63 -8.56 29.69
N GLU A 443 -8.62 -9.40 29.44
CA GLU A 443 -9.92 -9.00 28.90
C GLU A 443 -10.84 -8.35 29.93
#